data_AF-A0A1F5SZV0-F1
#
_entry.id   AF-A0A1F5SZV0-F1
#
_cell.length_a   1.000
_cell.length_b   1.000
_cell.length_c   1.000
_cell.angle_alpha   90.00
_cell.angle_beta   90.00
_cell.angle_gamma   90.00
#
_symmetry.space_group_name_H-M   'P 1'
#
loop_
_entity.id
_entity.type
_entity.pdbx_description
1 polymer ?
#
loop_
_entity_poly.entity_id
_entity_poly.type
_entity_poly.pdbx_seq_one_letter_code
_entity_poly.pdbx_strand_id
1 'polypeptide(L)' 'MNILGMTLQTIGEVIIALMVMLVHHRMKVEKKIDIQVSRIMKSEQIIGLIAIAFMLAGFILQVVYEV' A
#
# COMPACT_ATOMS: atom_id res chain seq x y z
N MET A 1 2.86 -1.22 22.95
CA MET A 1 3.44 0.01 22.35
C MET A 1 2.40 1.11 22.57
N ASN A 2 2.77 2.38 22.78
CA ASN A 2 1.75 3.42 22.98
C ASN A 2 0.90 3.59 21.71
N ILE A 3 -0.41 3.81 21.83
CA ILE A 3 -1.36 3.98 20.69
C ILE A 3 -0.86 5.04 19.68
N LEU A 4 -0.17 6.09 20.17
CA LEU A 4 0.46 7.12 19.35
C LEU A 4 1.61 6.60 18.45
N GLY A 5 2.39 5.62 18.94
CA GLY A 5 3.47 5.02 18.15
C GLY A 5 2.92 4.12 17.03
N MET A 6 1.86 3.37 17.32
CA MET A 6 1.22 2.49 16.32
C MET A 6 0.46 3.26 15.26
N THR A 7 -0.28 4.32 15.63
CA THR A 7 -0.92 5.21 14.65
C THR A 7 0.10 5.87 13.71
N LEU A 8 1.24 6.36 14.24
CA LEU A 8 2.31 6.90 13.38
C LEU A 8 2.87 5.85 12.43
N GLN A 9 3.05 4.62 12.90
CA GLN A 9 3.55 3.51 12.07
C GLN A 9 2.57 3.19 10.94
N THR A 10 1.28 3.02 11.24
CA THR A 10 0.24 2.73 10.24
C THR A 10 0.14 3.87 9.21
N ILE A 11 0.22 5.13 9.64
CA ILE A 11 0.23 6.28 8.72
C ILE A 11 1.45 6.23 7.80
N GLY A 12 2.64 5.94 8.35
CA GLY A 12 3.86 5.80 7.55
C GLY A 12 3.77 4.69 6.50
N GLU A 13 3.24 3.54 6.90
CA GLU A 13 3.03 2.40 6.00
C GLU A 13 2.01 2.71 4.89
N VAL A 14 0.93 3.42 5.20
CA VAL A 14 -0.06 3.88 4.19
C VAL A 14 0.58 4.85 3.20
N ILE A 15 1.43 5.78 3.65
CA ILE A 15 2.15 6.72 2.78
C ILE A 15 3.08 5.97 1.82
N ILE A 16 3.82 4.97 2.32
CA ILE A 16 4.71 4.13 1.49
C ILE A 16 3.89 3.38 0.43
N ALA A 17 2.77 2.79 0.81
CA ALA A 17 1.92 2.06 -0.13
C ALA A 17 1.31 2.97 -1.21
N LEU A 18 0.91 4.20 -0.84
CA LEU A 18 0.45 5.21 -1.79
C LEU A 18 1.57 5.64 -2.75
N MET A 19 2.80 5.81 -2.27
CA MET A 19 3.98 6.13 -3.10
C MET A 19 4.25 5.04 -4.14
N VAL A 20 4.20 3.77 -3.74
CA VAL A 20 4.35 2.64 -4.67
C VAL A 20 3.25 2.65 -5.74
N MET A 21 2.00 2.87 -5.34
CA MET A 21 0.87 3.01 -6.26
C MET A 21 1.01 4.18 -7.24
N LEU A 22 1.52 5.33 -6.78
CA LEU A 22 1.75 6.51 -7.61
C LEU A 22 2.81 6.26 -8.69
N VAL A 23 3.89 5.56 -8.36
CA VAL A 23 4.91 5.15 -9.34
C VAL A 23 4.27 4.29 -10.42
N HIS A 24 3.41 3.33 -10.05
CA HIS A 24 2.74 2.49 -11.03
C HIS A 24 1.79 3.28 -11.95
N HIS A 25 1.06 4.25 -11.39
CA HIS A 25 0.19 5.11 -12.19
C HIS A 25 0.99 5.98 -13.16
N ARG A 26 2.09 6.59 -12.70
CA ARG A 26 2.94 7.48 -13.51
C ARG A 26 3.62 6.74 -14.65
N MET A 27 4.14 5.55 -14.37
CA MET A 27 4.72 4.63 -15.36
C MET A 27 3.70 4.22 -16.45
N LYS A 28 2.43 3.97 -16.08
CA LYS A 28 1.39 3.61 -17.04
C LYS A 28 1.05 4.76 -18.00
N VAL A 29 1.16 6.01 -17.57
CA VAL A 29 0.89 7.22 -18.38
C VAL A 29 1.99 7.46 -19.41
N GLU A 30 3.26 7.17 -19.08
CA GLU A 30 4.38 7.41 -20.00
C GLU A 30 4.34 6.53 -21.26
N LYS A 31 3.53 5.44 -21.29
CA LYS A 31 3.31 4.52 -22.44
C LYS A 31 4.57 3.97 -23.14
N LYS A 32 5.77 4.25 -22.63
CA LYS A 32 7.07 3.77 -23.14
C LYS A 32 7.44 2.36 -22.67
N ILE A 33 6.57 1.72 -21.90
CA ILE A 33 6.87 0.47 -21.20
C ILE A 33 6.33 -0.72 -21.97
N ASP A 34 7.14 -1.76 -22.13
CA ASP A 34 6.78 -3.04 -22.76
C ASP A 34 5.50 -3.63 -22.14
N ILE A 35 4.71 -4.29 -22.98
CA ILE A 35 3.46 -4.98 -22.62
C ILE A 35 3.71 -6.02 -21.51
N GLN A 36 4.86 -6.70 -21.53
CA GLN A 36 5.22 -7.66 -20.46
C GLN A 36 5.38 -6.96 -19.11
N VAL A 37 6.13 -5.86 -19.07
CA VAL A 37 6.38 -5.09 -17.84
C VAL A 37 5.09 -4.44 -17.34
N SER A 38 4.23 -3.95 -18.24
CA SER A 38 2.90 -3.44 -17.89
C SER A 38 2.01 -4.51 -17.22
N ARG A 39 2.14 -5.78 -17.62
CA ARG A 39 1.39 -6.90 -17.03
C ARG A 39 1.92 -7.25 -15.63
N ILE A 40 3.23 -7.25 -15.45
CA ILE A 40 3.89 -7.48 -14.14
C ILE A 40 3.50 -6.35 -13.18
N MET A 41 3.57 -5.10 -13.62
CA MET A 41 3.18 -3.94 -12.82
C MET A 41 1.73 -3.97 -12.36
N LYS A 42 0.79 -4.45 -13.18
CA LYS A 42 -0.61 -4.63 -12.74
C LYS A 42 -0.72 -5.65 -11.61
N SER A 43 0.07 -6.73 -11.67
CA SER A 43 0.11 -7.73 -10.61
C SER A 43 0.70 -7.14 -9.32
N GLU A 44 1.77 -6.35 -9.42
CA GLU A 44 2.34 -5.64 -8.26
C GLU A 44 1.35 -4.65 -7.66
N GLN A 45 0.58 -3.94 -8.48
CA GLN A 45 -0.43 -3.00 -8.02
C GLN A 45 -1.55 -3.71 -7.23
N ILE A 46 -1.93 -4.93 -7.63
CA ILE A 46 -2.89 -5.76 -6.88
C ILE A 46 -2.27 -6.22 -5.56
N ILE A 47 -1.01 -6.65 -5.54
CA ILE A 47 -0.30 -7.03 -4.32
C ILE A 47 -0.19 -5.84 -3.35
N GLY A 48 0.12 -4.64 -3.86
CA GLY A 48 0.14 -3.41 -3.07
C GLY A 48 -1.22 -3.06 -2.49
N LEU A 49 -2.31 -3.25 -3.24
CA LEU A 49 -3.67 -3.06 -2.74
C LEU A 49 -4.02 -4.06 -1.63
N ILE A 50 -3.63 -5.33 -1.79
CA ILE A 50 -3.80 -6.37 -0.77
C ILE A 50 -3.02 -6.03 0.50
N ALA A 51 -1.78 -5.52 0.36
CA ALA A 51 -0.99 -5.06 1.49
C ALA A 51 -1.68 -3.92 2.26
N ILE A 52 -2.24 -2.93 1.55
CA ILE A 52 -3.03 -1.85 2.17
C ILE A 52 -4.23 -2.42 2.94
N ALA A 53 -4.95 -3.38 2.35
CA ALA A 53 -6.09 -4.02 3.01
C ALA A 53 -5.67 -4.76 4.30
N PHE A 54 -4.55 -5.48 4.27
CA PHE A 54 -3.99 -6.15 5.46
C PHE A 54 -3.55 -5.17 6.54
N MET A 55 -2.92 -4.05 6.17
CA MET A 55 -2.51 -3.01 7.14
C MET A 55 -3.73 -2.36 7.81
N LEU A 56 -4.76 -2.04 7.03
CA LEU A 56 -6.03 -1.52 7.58
C LEU A 56 -6.72 -2.54 8.49
N ALA A 57 -6.76 -3.81 8.10
CA ALA A 57 -7.34 -4.87 8.93
C ALA A 57 -6.55 -5.05 10.24
N GLY A 58 -5.21 -5.00 10.18
CA GLY A 58 -4.34 -5.03 11.35
C GLY A 58 -4.60 -3.86 12.30
N PHE A 59 -4.74 -2.65 11.77
CA PHE A 59 -5.10 -1.47 12.56
C PHE A 59 -6.47 -1.60 13.24
N ILE A 60 -7.48 -2.09 12.52
CA ILE A 60 -8.82 -2.32 13.09
C ILE A 60 -8.77 -3.37 14.20
N LEU A 61 -8.07 -4.49 13.98
CA LEU A 61 -7.87 -5.52 15.02
C LEU A 61 -7.17 -4.96 16.24
N GLN A 62 -6.13 -4.15 16.05
CA GLN A 62 -5.41 -3.50 17.13
C GLN A 62 -6.33 -2.59 17.95
N VAL A 63 -7.11 -1.73 17.30
CA VAL A 63 -8.05 -0.83 17.99
C VAL A 63 -9.14 -1.62 18.72
N VAL A 64 -9.66 -2.69 18.14
CA VAL A 64 -10.70 -3.51 18.79
C VAL A 64 -10.16 -4.30 19.98
N TYR A 65 -8.87 -4.68 19.97
CA TYR A 65 -8.26 -5.52 21.01
C TYR A 65 -7.50 -4.73 22.09
N GLU A 66 -7.03 -3.50 21.79
CA GLU A 66 -6.44 -2.57 22.77
C GLU A 66 -7.48 -1.62 23.42
N VAL A 67 -8.77 -1.73 23.07
CA VAL A 67 -9.92 -1.09 23.74
C VAL A 67 -10.56 -2.06 24.73
#